data_AF-A0A7S6S170-F1
#
_entry.id   AF-A0A7S6S170-F1
#
_cell.length_a   1.000
_cell.length_b   1.000
_cell.length_c   1.000
_cell.angle_alpha   90.00
_cell.angle_beta   90.00
_cell.angle_gamma   90.00
#
_symmetry.space_group_name_H-M   'P 1'
#
loop_
_entity.id
_entity.type
_entity.pdbx_description
1 polymer ?
#
loop_
_entity_poly.entity_id
_entity_poly.type
_entity_poly.pdbx_seq_one_letter_code
_entity_poly.pdbx_strand_id
1 'polypeptide(L)'
;MLYAALALWLLVLIFSATGVYSQWCRLLPPRTVNLLLLPGTLVSQLGLVAGMLLSGQTVRNTSLLGGDAEAGPQSDPPQESRIPVLGPILVGMMPVVACLVALWVASWLLGGRPGPGSAAILLPGDFPTSAALVWVLLHELLRAAEAIVEALASADMLNWRSVLRTYLAICLVIRMAPPPAHQRGAIGAVALVAGILCLLGLFWPGTPAAVSAGWPMLSYCVALSVALLLLTLGIRGLISLVRIVVRGS
;
A
#
# COMPACT_ATOMS: atom_id res chain seq x y z
N MET A 1 8.81 4.57 -20.68
CA MET A 1 8.42 3.20 -20.27
C MET A 1 8.44 3.03 -18.75
N LEU A 2 9.52 3.44 -18.07
CA LEU A 2 9.63 3.45 -16.60
C LEU A 2 8.41 4.05 -15.86
N TYR A 3 7.93 5.23 -16.27
CA TYR A 3 6.80 5.90 -15.61
C TYR A 3 5.46 5.16 -15.78
N ALA A 4 5.29 4.44 -16.90
CA ALA A 4 4.10 3.62 -17.14
C ALA A 4 4.12 2.36 -16.26
N ALA A 5 5.29 1.72 -16.13
CA ALA A 5 5.47 0.62 -15.20
C ALA A 5 5.26 1.08 -13.74
N LEU A 6 5.74 2.26 -13.37
CA LEU A 6 5.49 2.86 -12.06
C LEU A 6 3.98 3.03 -11.79
N ALA A 7 3.23 3.57 -12.76
CA ALA A 7 1.78 3.71 -12.65
C ALA A 7 1.09 2.35 -12.46
N LEU A 8 1.49 1.35 -13.24
CA LEU A 8 0.97 -0.02 -13.16
C LEU A 8 1.21 -0.59 -11.76
N TRP A 9 2.43 -0.50 -11.23
CA TRP A 9 2.76 -1.04 -9.91
C TRP A 9 2.08 -0.30 -8.76
N LEU A 10 1.90 1.01 -8.86
CA LEU A 10 1.10 1.78 -7.90
C LEU A 10 -0.37 1.36 -7.90
N LEU A 11 -0.94 1.07 -9.09
CA LEU A 11 -2.30 0.52 -9.16
C LEU A 11 -2.37 -0.86 -8.50
N VAL A 12 -1.42 -1.76 -8.81
CA VAL A 12 -1.35 -3.08 -8.17
C VAL A 12 -1.24 -2.95 -6.66
N LEU A 13 -0.39 -2.05 -6.15
CA LEU A 13 -0.25 -1.77 -4.72
C LEU A 13 -1.58 -1.33 -4.10
N ILE A 14 -2.25 -0.34 -4.70
CA ILE A 14 -3.52 0.20 -4.20
C ILE A 14 -4.62 -0.87 -4.19
N PHE A 15 -4.79 -1.60 -5.30
CA PHE A 15 -5.81 -2.64 -5.41
C PHE A 15 -5.54 -3.81 -4.46
N SER A 16 -4.30 -4.24 -4.33
CA SER A 16 -3.94 -5.33 -3.42
C SER A 16 -4.12 -4.93 -1.95
N ALA A 17 -3.63 -3.74 -1.54
CA ALA A 17 -3.82 -3.24 -0.18
C ALA A 17 -5.31 -3.07 0.18
N THR A 18 -6.10 -2.51 -0.75
CA THR A 18 -7.57 -2.41 -0.61
C THR A 18 -8.22 -3.78 -0.50
N GLY A 19 -7.77 -4.73 -1.32
CA GLY A 19 -8.20 -6.12 -1.30
C GLY A 19 -7.97 -6.74 0.07
N VAL A 20 -6.76 -6.64 0.61
CA VAL A 20 -6.39 -7.16 1.94
C VAL A 20 -7.31 -6.58 3.02
N TYR A 21 -7.44 -5.25 3.07
CA TYR A 21 -8.30 -4.58 4.06
C TYR A 21 -9.75 -5.06 3.96
N SER A 22 -10.31 -5.10 2.75
CA SER A 22 -11.69 -5.55 2.53
C SER A 22 -11.92 -7.00 2.95
N GLN A 23 -10.93 -7.87 2.76
CA GLN A 23 -11.01 -9.28 3.17
C GLN A 23 -10.90 -9.39 4.69
N TRP A 24 -10.02 -8.62 5.32
CA TRP A 24 -9.87 -8.60 6.78
C TRP A 24 -11.14 -8.12 7.47
N CYS A 25 -11.78 -7.06 6.98
CA CYS A 25 -13.08 -6.60 7.50
C CYS A 25 -14.22 -7.60 7.32
N ARG A 26 -14.09 -8.57 6.39
CA ARG A 26 -15.05 -9.67 6.23
C ARG A 26 -14.78 -10.85 7.18
N LEU A 27 -13.54 -10.98 7.67
CA LEU A 27 -13.12 -12.06 8.57
C LEU A 27 -13.19 -11.65 10.05
N LEU A 28 -12.86 -10.39 10.34
CA LEU A 28 -12.77 -9.81 11.67
C LEU A 28 -13.68 -8.59 11.77
N PRO A 29 -14.25 -8.31 12.95
CA PRO A 29 -15.04 -7.11 13.15
C PRO A 29 -14.17 -5.86 12.85
N PRO A 30 -14.72 -4.84 12.16
CA PRO A 30 -13.95 -3.67 11.71
C PRO A 30 -13.18 -2.95 12.82
N ARG A 31 -13.70 -2.95 14.06
CA ARG A 31 -13.02 -2.38 15.23
C ARG A 31 -11.69 -3.08 15.54
N THR A 32 -11.64 -4.41 15.44
CA THR A 32 -10.42 -5.20 15.68
C THR A 32 -9.39 -4.96 14.59
N VAL A 33 -9.83 -4.90 13.33
CA VAL A 33 -8.95 -4.58 12.20
C VAL A 33 -8.35 -3.18 12.38
N ASN A 34 -9.15 -2.20 12.81
CA ASN A 34 -8.64 -0.86 13.06
C ASN A 34 -7.65 -0.78 14.23
N LEU A 35 -7.91 -1.51 15.31
CA LEU A 35 -7.02 -1.58 16.46
C LEU A 35 -5.70 -2.31 16.13
N LEU A 36 -5.76 -3.34 15.29
CA LEU A 36 -4.56 -4.04 14.80
C LEU A 36 -3.73 -3.15 13.87
N LEU A 37 -4.37 -2.22 13.16
CA LEU A 37 -3.71 -1.33 12.20
C LEU A 37 -3.43 0.07 12.77
N LEU A 38 -3.55 0.26 14.09
CA LEU A 38 -3.40 1.55 14.78
C LEU A 38 -2.09 2.30 14.46
N PRO A 39 -0.90 1.67 14.43
CA PRO A 39 0.32 2.41 14.05
C PRO A 39 0.25 2.91 12.61
N GLY A 40 -0.34 2.11 11.70
CA GLY A 40 -0.54 2.51 10.31
C GLY A 40 -1.60 3.60 10.15
N THR A 41 -2.68 3.59 10.94
CA THR A 41 -3.71 4.64 10.89
C THR A 41 -3.14 5.99 11.27
N LEU A 42 -2.36 6.04 12.35
CA LEU A 42 -1.71 7.29 12.81
C LEU A 42 -0.84 7.89 11.72
N VAL A 43 0.01 7.09 11.09
CA VAL A 43 0.87 7.55 9.98
C VAL A 43 0.05 8.02 8.79
N SER A 44 -0.97 7.25 8.39
CA SER A 44 -1.82 7.62 7.25
C SER A 44 -2.59 8.93 7.50
N GLN A 45 -3.06 9.15 8.74
CA GLN A 45 -3.76 10.37 9.12
C GLN A 45 -2.82 11.56 9.20
N LEU A 46 -1.60 11.41 9.73
CA LEU A 46 -0.58 12.46 9.68
C LEU A 46 -0.26 12.86 8.24
N GLY A 47 -0.16 11.88 7.33
CA GLY A 47 -0.02 12.13 5.90
C GLY A 47 -1.20 12.92 5.32
N LEU A 48 -2.43 12.51 5.65
CA LEU A 48 -3.64 13.21 5.20
C LEU A 48 -3.71 14.65 5.73
N VAL A 49 -3.41 14.87 7.01
CA VAL A 49 -3.34 16.20 7.64
C VAL A 49 -2.27 17.07 6.99
N ALA A 50 -1.07 16.52 6.74
CA ALA A 50 -0.02 17.22 6.02
C ALA A 50 -0.47 17.61 4.61
N GLY A 51 -1.15 16.70 3.90
CA GLY A 51 -1.72 16.96 2.57
C GLY A 51 -2.78 18.07 2.57
N MET A 52 -3.68 18.07 3.56
CA MET A 52 -4.69 19.11 3.73
C MET A 52 -4.04 20.47 4.00
N LEU A 53 -3.05 20.54 4.89
CA LEU A 53 -2.28 21.76 5.19
C LEU A 53 -1.55 22.30 3.95
N LEU A 54 -0.87 21.43 3.20
CA LEU A 54 -0.19 21.79 1.94
C LEU A 54 -1.18 22.29 0.88
N SER A 55 -2.39 21.71 0.82
CA SER A 55 -3.44 22.13 -0.11
C SER A 55 -4.22 23.38 0.32
N GLY A 56 -3.91 23.93 1.50
CA GLY A 56 -4.59 25.11 2.05
C GLY A 56 -5.99 24.84 2.61
N GLN A 57 -6.34 23.58 2.87
CA GLN A 57 -7.62 23.20 3.48
C GLN A 57 -7.55 23.29 5.01
N THR A 58 -8.61 23.80 5.65
CA THR A 58 -8.70 23.88 7.10
C THR A 58 -9.10 22.54 7.69
N VAL A 59 -8.30 22.01 8.61
CA VAL A 59 -8.60 20.76 9.33
C VAL A 59 -9.68 21.03 10.38
N ARG A 60 -10.89 20.48 10.19
CA ARG A 60 -11.89 20.36 11.25
C ARG A 60 -12.06 18.89 11.60
N ASN A 61 -11.86 18.56 12.89
CA ASN A 61 -12.07 17.26 13.53
C ASN A 61 -11.46 16.03 12.83
N THR A 62 -10.23 15.66 13.20
CA THR A 62 -9.71 14.31 12.96
C THR A 62 -10.22 13.38 14.06
N SER A 63 -11.37 12.74 13.83
CA SER A 63 -11.83 11.66 14.71
C SER A 63 -11.08 10.37 14.41
N LEU A 64 -10.25 9.93 15.37
CA LEU A 64 -9.44 8.71 15.27
C LEU A 64 -10.27 7.42 15.41
N LEU A 65 -11.49 7.50 15.96
CA LEU A 65 -12.47 6.42 16.04
C LEU A 65 -13.86 6.98 15.78
N GLY A 66 -14.39 6.76 14.57
CA GLY A 66 -15.81 6.95 14.29
C GLY A 66 -16.63 5.93 15.08
N GLY A 67 -17.55 6.43 15.91
CA GLY A 67 -18.57 5.61 16.56
C GLY A 67 -19.56 5.09 15.54
N ASP A 68 -19.47 3.80 15.25
CA ASP A 68 -20.48 2.92 14.65
C ASP A 68 -20.68 2.85 13.13
N ALA A 69 -20.93 1.60 12.71
CA ALA A 69 -21.25 1.02 11.40
C ALA A 69 -20.21 1.11 10.26
N GLU A 70 -19.45 2.20 10.12
CA GLU A 70 -18.39 2.31 9.11
C GLU A 70 -17.04 2.61 9.76
N ALA A 71 -16.41 1.58 10.33
CA ALA A 71 -15.13 1.74 11.01
C ALA A 71 -13.99 1.87 9.97
N GLY A 72 -13.85 3.05 9.39
CA GLY A 72 -12.62 3.57 8.80
C GLY A 72 -12.34 4.96 9.39
N PRO A 73 -11.12 5.49 9.29
CA PRO A 73 -10.87 6.89 9.61
C PRO A 73 -11.68 7.76 8.65
N GLN A 74 -12.74 8.38 9.15
CA GLN A 74 -13.56 9.34 8.41
C GLN A 74 -13.05 10.74 8.76
N SER A 75 -12.47 11.40 7.76
CA SER A 75 -12.42 12.85 7.70
C SER A 75 -13.66 13.29 6.92
N ASP A 76 -14.42 14.25 7.46
CA ASP A 76 -15.58 14.83 6.78
C ASP A 76 -15.22 15.20 5.32
N PRO A 77 -16.16 15.04 4.36
CA PRO A 77 -15.90 15.35 2.97
C PRO A 77 -15.42 16.80 2.84
N PRO A 78 -14.34 17.07 2.08
CA PRO A 78 -13.82 18.42 1.95
C PRO A 78 -14.84 19.27 1.20
N GLN A 79 -15.56 20.14 1.92
CA GLN A 79 -16.32 21.22 1.33
C GLN A 79 -15.30 22.24 0.76
N GLU A 80 -15.35 22.39 -0.57
CA GLU A 80 -14.61 23.37 -1.37
C GLU A 80 -13.07 23.28 -1.34
N SER A 81 -12.53 22.39 -2.19
CA SER A 81 -11.17 22.56 -2.69
C SER A 81 -11.09 23.81 -3.57
N ARG A 82 -10.24 24.78 -3.21
CA ARG A 82 -9.90 25.94 -4.07
C ARG A 82 -9.22 25.55 -5.39
N ILE A 83 -8.77 24.30 -5.53
CA ILE A 83 -8.22 23.74 -6.76
C ILE A 83 -8.93 22.40 -7.03
N PRO A 84 -10.02 22.38 -7.82
CA PRO A 84 -11.00 21.30 -7.86
C PRO A 84 -10.47 19.94 -8.33
N VAL A 85 -9.30 19.90 -8.98
CA VAL A 85 -8.73 18.66 -9.53
C VAL A 85 -7.45 18.24 -8.81
N LEU A 86 -6.55 19.18 -8.46
CA LEU A 86 -5.28 18.84 -7.80
C LEU A 86 -5.41 18.51 -6.31
N GLY A 87 -6.36 19.15 -5.60
CA GLY A 87 -6.53 18.98 -4.16
C GLY A 87 -6.83 17.54 -3.73
N PRO A 88 -7.85 16.88 -4.30
CA PRO A 88 -8.19 15.50 -3.96
C PRO A 88 -7.08 14.49 -4.30
N ILE A 89 -6.29 14.78 -5.33
CA ILE A 89 -5.21 13.92 -5.82
C ILE A 89 -3.99 13.97 -4.89
N LEU A 90 -3.57 15.17 -4.48
CA LEU A 90 -2.49 15.35 -3.49
C LEU A 90 -2.88 14.72 -2.15
N VAL A 91 -4.11 14.96 -1.69
CA VAL A 91 -4.62 14.38 -0.43
C VAL A 91 -4.70 12.86 -0.50
N GLY A 92 -5.03 12.27 -1.65
CA GLY A 92 -5.10 10.81 -1.83
C GLY A 92 -3.75 10.09 -1.86
N MET A 93 -2.68 10.76 -2.29
CA MET A 93 -1.33 10.18 -2.41
C MET A 93 -0.45 10.42 -1.18
N MET A 94 -0.73 11.46 -0.40
CA MET A 94 0.03 11.77 0.81
C MET A 94 0.06 10.62 1.84
N PRO A 95 -1.03 9.85 2.07
CA PRO A 95 -0.97 8.66 2.91
C PRO A 95 -0.01 7.59 2.40
N VAL A 96 0.05 7.38 1.09
CA VAL A 96 0.97 6.40 0.46
C VAL A 96 2.41 6.84 0.65
N VAL A 97 2.71 8.11 0.37
CA VAL A 97 4.04 8.70 0.56
C VAL A 97 4.44 8.69 2.04
N ALA A 98 3.55 9.09 2.94
CA ALA A 98 3.80 9.07 4.38
C ALA A 98 4.08 7.65 4.88
N CYS A 99 3.32 6.65 4.41
CA CYS A 99 3.56 5.24 4.76
C CYS A 99 4.89 4.72 4.21
N LEU A 100 5.27 5.11 2.98
CA LEU A 100 6.57 4.76 2.39
C LEU A 100 7.73 5.37 3.18
N VAL A 101 7.65 6.66 3.52
CA VAL A 101 8.67 7.35 4.31
C VAL A 101 8.76 6.76 5.71
N ALA A 102 7.63 6.51 6.37
CA ALA A 102 7.61 5.91 7.71
C ALA A 102 8.21 4.49 7.69
N LEU A 103 7.94 3.70 6.65
CA LEU A 103 8.52 2.38 6.49
C LEU A 103 10.04 2.45 6.27
N TRP A 104 10.50 3.41 5.48
CA TRP A 104 11.93 3.65 5.25
C TRP A 104 12.64 4.08 6.54
N VAL A 105 12.08 5.05 7.27
CA VAL A 105 12.63 5.52 8.56
C VAL A 105 12.62 4.41 9.61
N ALA A 106 11.52 3.65 9.71
CA ALA A 106 11.41 2.52 10.65
C ALA A 106 12.45 1.44 10.36
N SER A 107 12.73 1.15 9.07
CA SER A 107 13.77 0.19 8.70
C SER A 107 15.14 0.62 9.22
N TRP A 108 15.48 1.90 9.02
CA TRP A 108 16.74 2.49 9.47
C TRP A 108 16.88 2.47 11.00
N LEU A 109 15.86 2.91 11.73
CA LEU A 109 15.84 2.94 13.20
C LEU A 109 15.97 1.55 13.85
N LEU A 110 15.38 0.53 13.23
CA LEU A 110 15.37 -0.84 13.75
C LEU A 110 16.59 -1.65 13.28
N GLY A 111 17.61 -0.99 12.72
CA GLY A 111 18.93 -1.57 12.43
C GLY A 111 18.95 -2.51 11.22
N GLY A 112 18.03 -2.37 10.28
CA GLY A 112 18.01 -3.15 9.03
C GLY A 112 17.89 -2.27 7.79
N ARG A 113 18.27 -2.81 6.63
CA ARG A 113 17.74 -2.28 5.36
C ARG A 113 16.23 -2.57 5.30
N PRO A 114 15.43 -1.79 4.55
CA PRO A 114 14.01 -2.11 4.37
C PRO A 114 13.88 -3.52 3.80
N GLY A 115 13.33 -4.44 4.59
CA GLY A 115 13.10 -5.84 4.24
C GLY A 115 14.09 -6.85 4.87
N PRO A 116 13.61 -8.05 5.27
CA PRO A 116 14.48 -9.20 5.47
C PRO A 116 15.15 -9.57 4.12
N GLY A 117 16.47 -9.41 3.99
CA GLY A 117 17.24 -9.88 2.82
C GLY A 117 17.08 -9.09 1.50
N SER A 118 16.74 -7.80 1.55
CA SER A 118 16.22 -6.97 0.43
C SER A 118 17.15 -6.61 -0.75
N ALA A 119 18.10 -7.46 -1.12
CA ALA A 119 18.84 -7.29 -2.37
C ALA A 119 18.14 -7.87 -3.62
N ALA A 120 17.06 -8.66 -3.49
CA ALA A 120 16.59 -9.52 -4.58
C ALA A 120 15.16 -9.30 -5.10
N ILE A 121 14.30 -8.51 -4.44
CA ILE A 121 12.91 -8.31 -4.92
C ILE A 121 12.85 -7.04 -5.77
N LEU A 122 13.13 -7.19 -7.05
CA LEU A 122 13.04 -6.12 -8.06
C LEU A 122 11.99 -6.50 -9.09
N LEU A 123 10.89 -5.76 -9.11
CA LEU A 123 9.86 -5.95 -10.13
C LEU A 123 10.32 -5.38 -11.48
N PRO A 124 9.89 -5.96 -12.61
CA PRO A 124 10.22 -5.46 -13.95
C PRO A 124 9.84 -3.98 -14.12
N GLY A 125 10.79 -3.19 -14.63
CA GLY A 125 10.61 -1.76 -14.96
C GLY A 125 10.04 -1.51 -16.36
N ASP A 126 9.85 -2.57 -17.15
CA ASP A 126 9.35 -2.51 -18.51
C ASP A 126 7.84 -2.74 -18.56
N PHE A 127 7.16 -1.98 -19.42
CA PHE A 127 5.72 -2.10 -19.60
C PHE A 127 5.40 -3.25 -20.57
N PRO A 128 4.47 -4.17 -20.23
CA PRO A 128 4.16 -5.30 -21.11
C PRO A 128 3.41 -4.81 -22.35
N THR A 129 4.00 -5.01 -23.53
CA THR A 129 3.39 -4.67 -24.83
C THR A 129 2.77 -5.89 -25.52
N SER A 130 2.93 -7.09 -24.96
CA SER A 130 2.42 -8.34 -25.50
C SER A 130 1.81 -9.23 -24.41
N ALA A 131 0.90 -10.13 -24.78
CA ALA A 131 0.29 -11.07 -23.85
C ALA A 131 1.33 -12.01 -23.18
N ALA A 132 2.39 -12.38 -23.89
CA ALA A 132 3.48 -13.18 -23.33
C ALA A 132 4.20 -12.44 -22.20
N LEU A 133 4.45 -11.14 -22.36
CA LEU A 133 5.08 -10.31 -21.32
C LEU A 133 4.19 -10.13 -20.10
N VAL A 134 2.85 -10.14 -20.27
CA VAL A 134 1.92 -10.13 -19.14
C VAL A 134 2.06 -11.40 -18.30
N TRP A 135 2.22 -12.57 -18.93
CA TRP A 135 2.42 -13.83 -18.21
C TRP A 135 3.74 -13.84 -17.43
N VAL A 136 4.82 -13.34 -18.04
CA VAL A 136 6.11 -13.15 -17.36
C VAL A 136 5.95 -12.22 -16.16
N LEU A 137 5.24 -11.10 -16.32
CA LEU A 137 4.99 -10.16 -15.24
C LEU A 137 4.23 -10.80 -14.06
N LEU A 138 3.22 -11.62 -14.36
CA LEU A 138 2.45 -12.34 -13.34
C LEU A 138 3.32 -13.36 -12.60
N HIS A 139 4.19 -14.07 -13.32
CA HIS A 139 5.12 -15.03 -12.74
C HIS A 139 6.14 -14.34 -11.83
N GLU A 140 6.69 -13.20 -12.24
CA GLU A 140 7.60 -12.41 -11.41
C GLU A 140 6.89 -11.81 -10.19
N LEU A 141 5.62 -11.42 -10.31
CA LEU A 141 4.81 -11.00 -9.17
C LEU A 141 4.58 -12.14 -8.17
N LEU A 142 4.34 -13.36 -8.66
CA LEU A 142 4.17 -14.54 -7.81
C LEU A 142 5.48 -14.90 -7.10
N ARG A 143 6.61 -14.91 -7.81
CA ARG A 143 7.95 -15.10 -7.21
C ARG A 143 8.27 -14.05 -6.16
N ALA A 144 7.91 -12.80 -6.40
CA ALA A 144 8.08 -11.74 -5.43
C ALA A 144 7.24 -11.99 -4.17
N ALA A 145 6.00 -12.46 -4.32
CA ALA A 145 5.16 -12.84 -3.18
C ALA A 145 5.72 -14.06 -2.43
N GLU A 146 6.19 -15.09 -3.13
CA GLU A 146 6.86 -16.26 -2.56
C GLU A 146 8.10 -15.83 -1.75
N ALA A 147 8.94 -14.95 -2.29
CA ALA A 147 10.11 -14.43 -1.60
C ALA A 147 9.75 -13.71 -0.29
N ILE A 148 8.62 -12.99 -0.25
CA ILE A 148 8.13 -12.38 0.99
C ILE A 148 7.69 -13.45 1.99
N VAL A 149 6.96 -14.48 1.55
CA VAL A 149 6.52 -15.57 2.42
C VAL A 149 7.72 -16.32 3.00
N GLU A 150 8.70 -16.66 2.17
CA GLU A 150 9.95 -17.29 2.57
C GLU A 150 10.68 -16.42 3.59
N ALA A 151 10.78 -15.12 3.33
CA ALA A 151 11.47 -14.20 4.22
C ALA A 151 10.73 -13.97 5.55
N LEU A 152 9.40 -14.09 5.56
CA LEU A 152 8.61 -14.11 6.79
C LEU A 152 8.79 -15.43 7.56
N ALA A 153 8.87 -16.56 6.87
CA ALA A 153 9.07 -17.88 7.47
C ALA A 153 10.48 -18.04 8.05
N SER A 154 11.49 -17.49 7.38
CA SER A 154 12.89 -17.51 7.82
C SER A 154 13.23 -16.38 8.79
N ALA A 155 12.31 -15.46 9.07
CA ALA A 155 12.57 -14.35 9.97
C ALA A 155 12.66 -14.86 11.41
N ASP A 156 13.70 -14.40 12.12
CA ASP A 156 13.90 -14.72 13.53
C ASP A 156 12.79 -14.07 14.37
N MET A 157 11.73 -14.83 14.63
CA MET A 157 10.58 -14.42 15.43
C MET A 157 10.91 -14.31 16.92
N LEU A 158 12.06 -14.81 17.36
CA LEU A 158 12.53 -14.64 18.73
C LEU A 158 13.06 -13.22 18.97
N ASN A 159 13.53 -12.56 17.91
CA ASN A 159 14.01 -11.20 17.98
C ASN A 159 12.85 -10.20 17.88
N TRP A 160 12.54 -9.55 19.00
CA TRP A 160 11.45 -8.56 19.09
C TRP A 160 11.57 -7.42 18.06
N ARG A 161 12.79 -7.03 17.66
CA ARG A 161 13.00 -6.00 16.62
C ARG A 161 12.56 -6.51 15.25
N SER A 162 12.76 -7.79 14.97
CA SER A 162 12.33 -8.42 13.72
C SER A 162 10.80 -8.46 13.66
N VAL A 163 10.17 -8.91 14.75
CA VAL A 163 8.71 -8.95 14.88
C VAL A 163 8.10 -7.55 14.72
N LEU A 164 8.66 -6.54 15.40
CA LEU A 164 8.16 -5.17 15.32
C LEU A 164 8.29 -4.59 13.91
N ARG A 165 9.41 -4.84 13.20
CA ARG A 165 9.59 -4.40 11.80
C ARG A 165 8.56 -5.01 10.87
N THR A 166 8.36 -6.33 10.95
CA THR A 166 7.40 -7.05 10.11
C THR A 166 5.98 -6.58 10.39
N TYR A 167 5.63 -6.43 11.67
CA TYR A 167 4.34 -5.88 12.09
C TYR A 167 4.11 -4.48 11.52
N LEU A 168 5.08 -3.57 11.68
CA LEU A 168 4.95 -2.21 11.17
C LEU A 168 4.84 -2.17 9.64
N ALA A 169 5.59 -3.02 8.93
CA ALA A 169 5.52 -3.14 7.49
C ALA A 169 4.14 -3.58 7.01
N ILE A 170 3.55 -4.60 7.65
CA ILE A 170 2.20 -5.07 7.36
C ILE A 170 1.18 -3.96 7.63
N CYS A 171 1.24 -3.30 8.79
CA CYS A 171 0.32 -2.22 9.13
C CYS A 171 0.39 -1.05 8.13
N LEU A 172 1.60 -0.63 7.75
CA LEU A 172 1.82 0.49 6.84
C LEU A 172 1.34 0.15 5.43
N VAL A 173 1.67 -1.04 4.91
CA VAL A 173 1.25 -1.45 3.57
C VAL A 173 -0.27 -1.61 3.46
N ILE A 174 -0.94 -2.17 4.47
CA ILE A 174 -2.41 -2.26 4.46
C ILE A 174 -3.04 -0.86 4.48
N ARG A 175 -2.43 0.08 5.20
CA ARG A 175 -2.91 1.48 5.29
C ARG A 175 -2.48 2.38 4.12
N MET A 176 -1.71 1.87 3.17
CA MET A 176 -1.54 2.52 1.85
C MET A 176 -2.82 2.45 1.01
N ALA A 177 -3.80 1.62 1.39
CA ALA A 177 -5.10 1.60 0.75
C ALA A 177 -5.81 2.97 0.93
N PRO A 178 -6.16 3.66 -0.16
CA PRO A 178 -6.93 4.90 -0.08
C PRO A 178 -8.32 4.61 0.50
N PRO A 179 -8.90 5.55 1.26
CA PRO A 179 -10.24 5.36 1.83
C PRO A 179 -11.27 5.14 0.71
N PRO A 180 -12.31 4.31 0.96
CA PRO A 180 -13.27 3.90 -0.06
C PRO A 180 -13.98 5.07 -0.75
N ALA A 181 -14.23 6.16 -0.01
CA ALA A 181 -14.81 7.40 -0.54
C ALA A 181 -13.99 8.06 -1.68
N HIS A 182 -12.68 7.78 -1.76
CA HIS A 182 -11.76 8.44 -2.70
C HIS A 182 -11.07 7.47 -3.67
N GLN A 183 -11.52 6.21 -3.82
CA GLN A 183 -10.87 5.23 -4.70
C GLN A 183 -10.77 5.67 -6.17
N ARG A 184 -11.82 6.29 -6.72
CA ARG A 184 -11.78 6.85 -8.09
C ARG A 184 -10.78 8.00 -8.19
N GLY A 185 -10.68 8.81 -7.13
CA GLY A 185 -9.68 9.86 -6.99
C GLY A 185 -8.25 9.30 -6.93
N ALA A 186 -8.04 8.16 -6.27
CA ALA A 186 -6.73 7.53 -6.19
C ALA A 186 -6.24 6.97 -7.54
N ILE A 187 -7.14 6.39 -8.35
CA ILE A 187 -6.78 5.94 -9.72
C ILE A 187 -6.38 7.13 -10.59
N GLY A 188 -7.18 8.22 -10.54
CA GLY A 188 -6.85 9.46 -11.23
C GLY A 188 -5.54 10.08 -10.73
N ALA A 189 -5.28 9.99 -9.42
CA ALA A 189 -4.06 10.46 -8.80
C ALA A 189 -2.82 9.71 -9.29
N VAL A 190 -2.88 8.37 -9.40
CA VAL A 190 -1.77 7.58 -9.93
C VAL A 190 -1.47 7.95 -11.38
N ALA A 191 -2.51 8.08 -12.22
CA ALA A 191 -2.34 8.50 -13.61
C ALA A 191 -1.72 9.90 -13.70
N LEU A 192 -2.18 10.84 -12.87
CA LEU A 192 -1.67 12.20 -12.85
C LEU A 192 -0.22 12.27 -12.34
N VAL A 193 0.13 11.54 -11.28
CA VAL A 193 1.50 11.47 -10.76
C VAL A 193 2.44 10.87 -11.81
N ALA A 194 2.05 9.77 -12.44
CA ALA A 194 2.85 9.17 -13.51
C ALA A 194 3.01 10.13 -14.71
N GLY A 195 1.96 10.87 -15.06
CA GLY A 195 2.01 11.92 -16.09
C GLY A 195 2.95 13.07 -15.73
N ILE A 196 2.87 13.59 -14.50
CA ILE A 196 3.76 14.64 -14.01
C ILE A 196 5.22 14.17 -13.98
N LEU A 197 5.49 12.96 -13.48
CA LEU A 197 6.84 12.39 -13.47
C LEU A 197 7.37 12.14 -14.87
N CYS A 198 6.50 11.76 -15.81
CA CYS A 198 6.85 11.66 -17.22
C CYS A 198 7.27 13.03 -17.76
N LEU A 199 6.46 14.08 -17.57
CA LEU A 199 6.77 15.45 -18.00
C LEU A 199 8.08 15.96 -17.37
N LEU A 200 8.25 15.81 -16.06
CA LEU A 200 9.50 16.14 -15.36
C LEU A 200 10.68 15.34 -15.92
N GLY A 201 10.45 14.10 -16.34
CA GLY A 201 11.38 13.25 -17.10
C GLY A 201 11.91 13.86 -18.38
N LEU A 202 11.07 14.59 -19.11
CA LEU A 202 11.49 15.29 -20.33
C LEU A 202 12.36 16.52 -20.02
N PHE A 203 12.09 17.23 -18.92
CA PHE A 203 12.75 18.50 -18.60
C PHE A 203 13.97 18.35 -17.68
N TRP A 204 14.02 17.31 -16.86
CA TRP A 204 15.04 17.17 -15.81
C TRP A 204 15.68 15.78 -15.80
N PRO A 205 16.97 15.65 -16.21
CA PRO A 205 17.63 14.34 -16.36
C PRO A 205 17.84 13.57 -15.04
N GLY A 206 17.70 14.20 -13.87
CA GLY A 206 17.83 13.53 -12.56
C GLY A 206 16.60 12.75 -12.11
N THR A 207 15.45 12.94 -12.78
CA THR A 207 14.19 12.29 -12.41
C THR A 207 14.17 10.77 -12.61
N PRO A 208 14.71 10.15 -13.69
CA PRO A 208 14.78 8.70 -13.78
C PRO A 208 15.63 8.09 -12.66
N ALA A 209 16.72 8.77 -12.27
CA ALA A 209 17.57 8.32 -11.16
C ALA A 209 16.80 8.31 -9.83
N ALA A 210 16.04 9.37 -9.55
CA ALA A 210 15.19 9.44 -8.35
C ALA A 210 14.11 8.34 -8.34
N VAL A 211 13.46 8.06 -9.48
CA VAL A 211 12.48 6.98 -9.60
C VAL A 211 13.12 5.60 -9.38
N SER A 212 14.30 5.37 -9.97
CA SER A 212 15.03 4.12 -9.76
C SER A 212 15.47 3.90 -8.31
N ALA A 213 15.78 4.98 -7.57
CA ALA A 213 16.14 4.89 -6.16
C ALA A 213 14.96 4.44 -5.27
N GLY A 214 13.72 4.84 -5.63
CA GLY A 214 12.50 4.40 -4.94
C GLY A 214 12.01 3.01 -5.35
N TRP A 215 12.52 2.46 -6.45
CA TRP A 215 12.03 1.22 -7.05
C TRP A 215 12.09 -0.03 -6.14
N PRO A 216 13.17 -0.27 -5.38
CA PRO A 216 13.23 -1.42 -4.46
C PRO A 216 12.17 -1.34 -3.38
N MET A 217 11.90 -0.13 -2.88
CA MET A 217 10.89 0.11 -1.84
C MET A 217 9.48 -0.14 -2.37
N LEU A 218 9.18 0.38 -3.56
CA LEU A 218 7.91 0.12 -4.24
C LEU A 218 7.73 -1.39 -4.48
N SER A 219 8.77 -2.07 -4.98
CA SER A 219 8.76 -3.51 -5.25
C SER A 219 8.47 -4.32 -3.98
N TYR A 220 9.12 -3.97 -2.87
CA TYR A 220 8.87 -4.58 -1.57
C TYR A 220 7.42 -4.39 -1.10
N CYS A 221 6.89 -3.17 -1.19
CA CYS A 221 5.51 -2.88 -0.77
C CYS A 221 4.48 -3.65 -1.62
N VAL A 222 4.68 -3.70 -2.94
CA VAL A 222 3.82 -4.46 -3.87
C VAL A 222 3.89 -5.96 -3.58
N ALA A 223 5.10 -6.50 -3.40
CA ALA A 223 5.28 -7.91 -3.10
C ALA A 223 4.61 -8.27 -1.77
N LEU A 224 4.77 -7.44 -0.74
CA LEU A 224 4.16 -7.65 0.57
C LEU A 224 2.63 -7.58 0.51
N SER A 225 2.06 -6.59 -0.20
CA SER A 225 0.60 -6.47 -0.32
C SER A 225 -0.02 -7.64 -1.07
N VAL A 226 0.63 -8.12 -2.13
CA VAL A 226 0.17 -9.30 -2.88
C VAL A 226 0.32 -10.57 -2.06
N ALA A 227 1.44 -10.77 -1.36
CA ALA A 227 1.63 -11.91 -0.46
C ALA A 227 0.54 -11.97 0.61
N LEU A 228 0.25 -10.83 1.27
CA LEU A 228 -0.83 -10.74 2.26
C LEU A 228 -2.20 -11.06 1.65
N LEU A 229 -2.47 -10.59 0.42
CA LEU A 229 -3.73 -10.86 -0.27
C LEU A 229 -3.89 -12.35 -0.55
N LEU A 230 -2.85 -12.99 -1.10
CA LEU A 230 -2.84 -14.42 -1.41
C LEU A 230 -3.02 -15.26 -0.15
N LEU A 231 -2.28 -14.97 0.93
CA LEU A 231 -2.42 -15.64 2.22
C LEU A 231 -3.84 -15.51 2.78
N THR A 232 -4.40 -14.30 2.73
CA THR A 232 -5.76 -14.04 3.23
C THR A 232 -6.82 -14.81 2.43
N LEU A 233 -6.69 -14.81 1.10
CA LEU A 233 -7.59 -15.56 0.22
C LEU A 233 -7.45 -17.07 0.42
N GLY A 234 -6.23 -17.58 0.61
CA GLY A 234 -5.95 -18.98 0.91
C GLY A 234 -6.63 -19.43 2.21
N ILE A 235 -6.45 -18.66 3.29
CA ILE A 235 -7.11 -18.93 4.58
C ILE A 235 -8.63 -18.92 4.42
N ARG A 236 -9.19 -17.92 3.75
CA ARG A 236 -10.65 -17.84 3.51
C ARG A 236 -11.16 -19.02 2.68
N GLY A 237 -10.43 -19.40 1.64
CA GLY A 237 -10.74 -20.56 0.80
C GLY A 237 -10.77 -21.84 1.61
N LEU A 238 -9.76 -22.06 2.47
CA LEU A 238 -9.67 -23.21 3.36
C LEU A 238 -10.84 -23.27 4.35
N ILE A 239 -11.17 -22.14 5.01
CA ILE A 239 -12.32 -22.07 5.94
C ILE A 239 -13.62 -22.41 5.21
N SER A 240 -13.81 -21.90 3.99
CA SER A 240 -15.00 -22.18 3.19
C SER A 240 -15.07 -23.66 2.80
N LEU A 241 -13.95 -24.26 2.41
CA LEU A 241 -13.87 -25.68 2.06
C LEU A 241 -14.22 -26.57 3.25
N VAL A 242 -13.62 -26.33 4.41
CA VAL A 242 -13.90 -27.07 5.65
C VAL A 242 -15.39 -26.97 6.01
N ARG A 243 -15.99 -25.79 5.88
CA ARG A 243 -17.42 -25.60 6.16
C ARG A 243 -18.32 -26.40 5.22
N ILE A 244 -17.96 -26.51 3.94
CA ILE A 244 -18.72 -27.30 2.95
C ILE A 244 -18.62 -28.78 3.29
N VAL A 245 -17.42 -29.27 3.61
CA VAL A 245 -17.20 -30.68 3.97
C VAL A 245 -17.97 -31.05 5.24
N VAL A 246 -17.90 -30.22 6.29
CA VAL A 246 -18.57 -30.50 7.58
C VAL A 246 -20.10 -30.36 7.50
N ARG A 247 -20.64 -29.51 6.61
CA ARG A 247 -22.11 -29.40 6.40
C ARG A 247 -22.65 -30.44 5.43
N GLY A 248 -21.79 -31.04 4.60
CA GLY A 248 -22.15 -32.09 3.65
C GLY A 248 -22.09 -33.50 4.23
N SER A 249 -21.54 -33.66 5.44
CA SER A 249 -21.56 -34.89 6.26
C SER A 249 -22.68 -34.84 7.29
#